data_AF-A0A059L4M2-F1
#
_entry.id   AF-A0A059L4M2-F1
#
_cell.length_a   1.000
_cell.length_b   1.000
_cell.length_c   1.000
_cell.angle_alpha   90.00
_cell.angle_beta   90.00
_cell.angle_gamma   90.00
#
_symmetry.space_group_name_H-M   'P 1'
#
loop_
_entity.id
_entity.type
_entity.pdbx_description
1 polymer ?
#
loop_
_entity_poly.entity_id
_entity_poly.type
_entity_poly.pdbx_seq_one_letter_code
_entity_poly.pdbx_strand_id
1 'polypeptide(L)'
;MLWPGTLIGAGAGFYIASIPGAMLGALLGQVLDRHLHIQTWAHLRERLGGRSVLRNDELLFVLLGRLAKSDGRVVEGHIQQARQEMRSLDMTESAQRRAIAAFNRGKSGDDRLRGYLRRLSAQPHAAEGVLRACWRMIWADGRAGSAERELIRQWGKWLGWTTRQVQALSADYEQHKFAQSSTALTYQDALRLLGVSATSEPAQIKRAYRRLLSRHHPDKIAGSGATALQVREATDKTRELHSAYTLIRERRDFR
;
A
#
# COMPACT_ATOMS: atom_id res chain seq x y z
N MET A 1 11.98 -30.33 23.61
CA MET A 1 12.34 -28.92 23.88
C MET A 1 13.85 -28.88 24.08
N LEU A 2 14.59 -28.37 23.10
CA LEU A 2 16.04 -28.27 23.21
C LEU A 2 16.36 -26.86 23.71
N TRP A 3 17.08 -26.77 24.82
CA TRP A 3 17.55 -25.54 25.46
C TRP A 3 18.88 -25.17 24.79
N PRO A 4 18.86 -24.35 23.73
CA PRO A 4 20.02 -24.22 22.86
C PRO A 4 21.13 -23.44 23.57
N GLY A 5 20.81 -22.51 24.48
CA GLY A 5 21.79 -21.85 25.33
C GLY A 5 22.45 -22.82 26.31
N THR A 6 21.70 -23.74 26.91
CA THR A 6 22.27 -24.80 27.78
C THR A 6 23.26 -25.69 27.03
N LEU A 7 22.94 -26.11 25.80
CA LEU A 7 23.80 -26.98 24.99
C LEU A 7 25.07 -26.25 24.50
N ILE A 8 24.93 -25.01 24.03
CA ILE A 8 26.06 -24.18 23.60
C ILE A 8 26.95 -23.85 24.80
N GLY A 9 26.35 -23.48 25.92
CA GLY A 9 27.05 -23.20 27.17
C GLY A 9 27.82 -24.42 27.70
N ALA A 10 27.19 -25.60 27.70
CA ALA A 10 27.85 -26.84 28.09
C ALA A 10 29.05 -27.18 27.19
N GLY A 11 28.88 -27.04 25.86
CA GLY A 11 29.96 -27.30 24.90
C GLY A 11 31.13 -26.33 25.02
N ALA A 12 30.84 -25.02 25.12
CA ALA A 12 31.86 -23.99 25.30
C ALA A 12 32.58 -24.13 26.65
N GLY A 13 31.83 -24.42 27.72
CA GLY A 13 32.36 -24.69 29.04
C GLY A 13 33.25 -25.93 29.07
N PHE A 14 32.86 -27.00 28.39
CA PHE A 14 33.68 -28.20 28.24
C PHE A 14 35.01 -27.91 27.56
N TYR A 15 35.00 -27.08 26.52
CA TYR A 15 36.21 -26.71 25.79
C TYR A 15 37.21 -25.92 26.65
N ILE A 16 36.74 -25.09 27.58
CA ILE A 16 37.58 -24.23 28.43
C ILE A 16 38.12 -24.99 29.64
N ALA A 17 37.29 -25.78 30.31
CA ALA A 17 37.63 -26.39 31.59
C ALA A 17 37.11 -27.83 31.76
N SER A 18 36.93 -28.57 30.66
CA SER A 18 36.50 -29.97 30.67
C SER A 18 35.19 -30.19 31.45
N ILE A 19 35.07 -31.26 32.24
CA ILE A 19 33.81 -31.64 32.92
C ILE A 19 33.30 -30.52 33.87
N PRO A 20 34.12 -29.92 34.75
CA PRO A 20 33.66 -28.80 35.59
C PRO A 20 33.19 -27.59 34.79
N GLY A 21 33.89 -27.27 33.69
CA GLY A 21 33.51 -26.19 32.79
C GLY A 21 32.18 -26.46 32.09
N ALA A 22 31.93 -27.70 31.67
CA ALA A 22 30.67 -28.09 31.04
C ALA A 22 29.47 -27.92 31.98
N MET A 23 29.63 -28.29 33.25
CA MET A 23 28.58 -28.12 34.27
C MET A 23 28.26 -26.65 34.50
N LEU A 24 29.29 -25.81 34.64
CA LEU A 24 29.12 -24.37 34.86
C LEU A 24 28.53 -23.67 33.62
N GLY A 25 29.00 -24.05 32.43
CA GLY A 25 28.49 -23.55 31.16
C GLY A 25 27.04 -23.96 30.89
N ALA A 26 26.64 -25.18 31.27
CA ALA A 26 25.25 -25.62 31.19
C ALA A 26 24.33 -24.79 32.12
N LEU A 27 24.77 -24.54 33.37
CA LEU A 27 24.02 -23.72 34.33
C LEU A 27 23.81 -22.29 33.83
N LEU A 28 24.87 -21.65 33.33
CA LEU A 28 24.79 -20.30 32.76
C LEU A 28 23.91 -20.26 31.51
N GLY A 29 24.03 -21.27 30.63
CA GLY A 29 23.19 -21.42 29.45
C GLY A 29 21.70 -21.59 29.79
N GLN A 30 21.39 -22.31 30.87
CA GLN A 30 20.02 -22.52 31.33
C GLN A 30 19.40 -21.26 31.94
N VAL A 31 20.18 -20.47 32.68
CA VAL A 31 19.74 -19.15 33.18
C VAL A 31 19.45 -18.21 32.01
N LEU A 32 20.31 -18.21 30.98
CA LEU A 32 20.14 -17.42 29.77
C LEU A 32 18.88 -17.82 28.99
N ASP A 33 18.67 -19.13 28.79
CA ASP A 33 17.48 -19.65 28.11
C ASP A 33 16.19 -19.31 28.85
N ARG A 34 16.21 -19.30 30.19
CA ARG A 34 15.07 -18.92 31.04
C ARG A 34 14.79 -17.42 31.03
N HIS A 35 15.83 -16.58 31.08
CA HIS A 35 15.68 -15.12 31.00
C HIS A 35 15.26 -14.63 29.62
N LEU A 36 15.67 -15.33 28.55
CA LEU A 36 15.40 -14.93 27.17
C LEU A 36 14.23 -15.69 26.52
N HIS A 37 13.56 -16.58 27.26
CA HIS A 37 12.47 -17.44 26.76
C HIS A 37 12.83 -18.21 25.47
N ILE A 38 14.09 -18.64 25.33
CA ILE A 38 14.57 -19.32 24.12
C ILE A 38 14.27 -20.81 24.26
N GLN A 39 13.12 -21.25 23.76
CA GLN A 39 12.68 -22.65 23.90
C GLN A 39 13.02 -23.54 22.69
N THR A 40 13.50 -22.95 21.58
CA THR A 40 13.77 -23.68 20.33
C THR A 40 14.97 -23.07 19.57
N TRP A 41 15.76 -23.91 18.89
CA TRP A 41 16.83 -23.51 17.96
C TRP A 41 16.38 -22.52 16.87
N ALA A 42 15.10 -22.57 16.47
CA ALA A 42 14.51 -21.61 15.54
C ALA A 42 14.53 -20.18 16.11
N HIS A 43 14.13 -19.98 17.37
CA HIS A 43 14.12 -18.67 18.04
C HIS A 43 15.55 -18.11 18.24
N LEU A 44 16.51 -18.98 18.57
CA LEU A 44 17.91 -18.56 18.70
C LEU A 44 18.48 -18.11 17.35
N ARG A 45 18.17 -18.83 16.27
CA ARG A 45 18.59 -18.48 14.91
C ARG A 45 17.91 -17.19 14.40
N GLU A 46 16.65 -16.94 14.75
CA GLU A 46 15.96 -15.68 14.43
C GLU A 46 16.57 -14.47 15.14
N ARG A 47 17.10 -14.66 16.36
CA ARG A 47 17.66 -13.58 17.17
C ARG A 47 19.14 -13.32 16.91
N LEU A 48 19.93 -14.36 16.63
CA LEU A 48 21.35 -14.24 16.26
C LEU A 48 21.56 -13.96 14.77
N GLY A 49 20.67 -14.44 13.90
CA GLY A 49 20.66 -14.10 12.49
C GLY A 49 19.76 -12.90 12.27
N GLY A 50 20.32 -11.68 12.31
CA GLY A 50 19.65 -10.39 12.03
C GLY A 50 18.99 -10.27 10.65
N ARG A 51 18.04 -11.14 10.36
CA ARG A 51 17.20 -11.18 9.18
C ARG A 51 15.80 -11.33 9.72
N SER A 52 15.12 -10.20 9.92
CA SER A 52 13.68 -10.26 10.12
C SER A 52 13.10 -11.05 8.95
N VAL A 53 12.48 -12.18 9.26
CA VAL A 53 11.58 -12.82 8.33
C VAL A 53 10.48 -11.77 8.14
N LEU A 54 10.56 -10.96 7.08
CA LEU A 54 9.43 -10.15 6.64
C LEU A 54 8.28 -11.14 6.54
N ARG A 55 7.30 -11.00 7.42
CA ARG A 55 6.05 -11.73 7.27
C ARG A 55 5.48 -11.32 5.89
N ASN A 56 4.77 -12.23 5.22
CA ASN A 56 4.34 -12.01 3.83
C ASN A 56 3.51 -10.71 3.68
N ASP A 57 2.76 -10.33 4.72
CA ASP A 57 2.04 -9.07 4.82
C ASP A 57 2.99 -7.85 4.83
N GLU A 58 4.07 -7.87 5.61
CA GLU A 58 5.05 -6.78 5.63
C GLU A 58 5.77 -6.60 4.30
N LEU A 59 6.15 -7.71 3.64
CA LEU A 59 6.80 -7.64 2.31
C LEU A 59 5.91 -6.90 1.31
N LEU A 60 4.62 -7.20 1.27
CA LEU A 60 3.67 -6.50 0.41
C LEU A 60 3.75 -4.99 0.64
N PHE A 61 3.64 -4.52 1.89
CA PHE A 61 3.65 -3.09 2.17
C PHE A 61 4.99 -2.41 1.86
N VAL A 62 6.13 -3.09 1.99
CA VAL A 62 7.42 -2.57 1.51
C VAL A 62 7.38 -2.33 -0.01
N LEU A 63 6.85 -3.28 -0.79
CA LEU A 63 6.73 -3.14 -2.25
C LEU A 63 5.80 -1.98 -2.62
N LEU A 64 4.64 -1.90 -1.96
CA LEU A 64 3.66 -0.83 -2.17
C LEU A 64 4.26 0.55 -1.86
N GLY A 65 5.03 0.69 -0.78
CA GLY A 65 5.70 1.93 -0.42
C GLY A 65 6.76 2.34 -1.45
N ARG A 66 7.49 1.36 -2.00
CA ARG A 66 8.50 1.61 -3.04
C ARG A 66 7.87 2.04 -4.36
N LEU A 67 6.77 1.40 -4.77
CA LEU A 67 6.00 1.82 -5.95
C LEU A 67 5.49 3.25 -5.79
N ALA A 68 4.79 3.52 -4.69
CA ALA A 68 4.17 4.82 -4.42
C ALA A 68 5.16 6.00 -4.42
N LYS A 69 6.45 5.73 -4.20
CA LYS A 69 7.53 6.72 -4.19
C LYS A 69 8.32 6.80 -5.50
N SER A 70 8.23 5.80 -6.36
CA SER A 70 9.09 5.65 -7.54
C SER A 70 8.97 6.79 -8.56
N ASP A 71 7.78 7.35 -8.72
CA ASP A 71 7.51 8.52 -9.58
C ASP A 71 7.62 9.88 -8.85
N GLY A 72 8.30 9.90 -7.69
CA GLY A 72 8.68 11.14 -7.00
C GLY A 72 7.94 11.36 -5.69
N ARG A 73 6.65 11.73 -5.71
CA ARG A 73 5.88 12.00 -4.47
C ARG A 73 4.75 10.99 -4.27
N VAL A 74 4.56 10.59 -3.03
CA VAL A 74 3.41 9.77 -2.64
C VAL A 74 2.17 10.66 -2.66
N VAL A 75 1.17 10.30 -3.47
CA VAL A 75 -0.11 11.01 -3.56
C VAL A 75 -1.18 10.34 -2.70
N GLU A 76 -2.27 11.07 -2.44
CA GLU A 76 -3.38 10.58 -1.61
C GLU A 76 -3.98 9.28 -2.13
N GLY A 77 -4.04 9.08 -3.46
CA GLY A 77 -4.49 7.83 -4.07
C GLY A 77 -3.71 6.60 -3.59
N HIS A 78 -2.38 6.70 -3.48
CA HIS A 78 -1.53 5.62 -2.97
C HIS A 78 -1.83 5.30 -1.50
N ILE A 79 -2.06 6.33 -0.67
CA ILE A 79 -2.38 6.15 0.75
C ILE A 79 -3.73 5.47 0.91
N GLN A 80 -4.73 5.88 0.14
CA GLN A 80 -6.05 5.24 0.17
C GLN A 80 -6.01 3.80 -0.31
N GLN A 81 -5.27 3.51 -1.38
CA GLN A 81 -5.08 2.15 -1.85
C GLN A 81 -4.39 1.27 -0.80
N ALA A 82 -3.32 1.75 -0.15
CA ALA A 82 -2.65 1.01 0.92
C ALA A 82 -3.60 0.71 2.09
N ARG A 83 -4.45 1.66 2.49
CA ARG A 83 -5.48 1.44 3.52
C ARG A 83 -6.56 0.46 3.08
N GLN A 84 -6.89 0.40 1.79
CA GLN A 84 -7.82 -0.59 1.25
C GLN A 84 -7.21 -2.00 1.30
N GLU A 85 -5.93 -2.16 0.96
CA GLU A 85 -5.24 -3.45 1.10
C GLU A 85 -5.20 -3.92 2.56
N MET A 86 -4.95 -3.02 3.52
CA MET A 86 -4.99 -3.38 4.96
C MET A 86 -6.38 -3.88 5.39
N ARG A 87 -7.45 -3.28 4.84
CA ARG A 87 -8.82 -3.69 5.11
C ARG A 87 -9.16 -5.03 4.45
N SER A 88 -8.76 -5.25 3.20
CA SER A 88 -9.03 -6.52 2.49
C SER A 88 -8.27 -7.71 3.08
N LEU A 89 -7.19 -7.46 3.82
CA LEU A 89 -6.43 -8.47 4.54
C LEU A 89 -6.90 -8.65 6.00
N ASP A 90 -7.99 -8.00 6.40
CA ASP A 90 -8.56 -8.03 7.74
C ASP A 90 -7.51 -7.79 8.85
N MET A 91 -6.60 -6.83 8.62
CA MET A 91 -5.47 -6.60 9.51
C MET A 91 -5.90 -6.00 10.84
N THR A 92 -5.49 -6.63 11.94
CA THR A 92 -5.60 -6.06 13.30
C THR A 92 -4.79 -4.76 13.43
N GLU A 93 -5.11 -3.92 14.42
CA GLU A 93 -4.38 -2.66 14.63
C GLU A 93 -2.86 -2.83 14.75
N SER A 94 -2.41 -3.88 15.46
CA SER A 94 -0.98 -4.16 15.59
C SER A 94 -0.34 -4.49 14.24
N ALA A 95 -1.04 -5.24 13.39
CA ALA A 95 -0.60 -5.59 12.06
C ALA A 95 -0.60 -4.38 11.14
N GLN A 96 -1.60 -3.51 11.24
CA GLN A 96 -1.66 -2.24 10.50
C GLN A 96 -0.46 -1.34 10.86
N ARG A 97 -0.09 -1.22 12.14
CA ARG A 97 1.11 -0.45 12.54
C ARG A 97 2.39 -1.00 11.90
N ARG A 98 2.56 -2.33 11.85
CA ARG A 98 3.69 -2.96 11.16
C ARG A 98 3.66 -2.73 9.65
N ALA A 99 2.48 -2.83 9.02
CA ALA A 99 2.28 -2.53 7.61
C ALA A 99 2.65 -1.07 7.27
N ILE A 100 2.24 -0.11 8.12
CA ILE A 100 2.59 1.31 7.95
C ILE A 100 4.11 1.50 8.07
N ALA A 101 4.77 0.86 9.04
CA ALA A 101 6.22 0.91 9.17
C ALA A 101 6.94 0.29 7.96
N ALA A 102 6.44 -0.84 7.46
CA ALA A 102 6.94 -1.51 6.26
C ALA A 102 6.78 -0.64 5.01
N PHE A 103 5.62 -0.01 4.83
CA PHE A 103 5.38 0.96 3.76
C PHE A 103 6.34 2.14 3.84
N ASN A 104 6.55 2.67 5.05
CA ASN A 104 7.50 3.76 5.26
C ASN A 104 8.93 3.38 4.92
N ARG A 105 9.35 2.16 5.26
CA ARG A 105 10.65 1.60 4.88
C ARG A 105 10.78 1.44 3.36
N GLY A 106 9.74 0.91 2.71
CA GLY A 106 9.70 0.73 1.26
C GLY A 106 9.98 2.00 0.46
N LYS A 107 9.53 3.16 0.96
CA LYS A 107 9.78 4.47 0.35
C LYS A 107 11.26 4.86 0.31
N SER A 108 12.11 4.37 1.22
CA SER A 108 13.54 4.74 1.20
C SER A 108 14.31 4.01 0.09
N GLY A 109 13.83 2.83 -0.33
CA GLY A 109 14.44 2.06 -1.41
C GLY A 109 15.59 1.13 -0.99
N ASP A 110 15.98 1.14 0.29
CA ASP A 110 17.20 0.48 0.75
C ASP A 110 17.10 -1.05 0.89
N ASP A 111 15.88 -1.59 0.95
CA ASP A 111 15.69 -3.03 1.15
C ASP A 111 16.11 -3.88 -0.05
N ARG A 112 16.85 -4.96 0.23
CA ARG A 112 17.21 -6.01 -0.74
C ARG A 112 16.05 -7.01 -0.92
N LEU A 113 15.10 -6.66 -1.77
CA LEU A 113 13.86 -7.43 -1.99
C LEU A 113 14.03 -8.78 -2.69
N ARG A 114 15.07 -8.93 -3.52
CA ARG A 114 15.28 -10.12 -4.38
C ARG A 114 15.23 -11.44 -3.62
N GLY A 115 15.84 -11.51 -2.44
CA GLY A 115 15.88 -12.74 -1.63
C GLY A 115 14.51 -13.11 -1.05
N TYR A 116 13.70 -12.12 -0.69
CA TYR A 116 12.35 -12.33 -0.18
C TYR A 116 11.39 -12.78 -1.30
N LEU A 117 11.45 -12.10 -2.44
CA LEU A 117 10.62 -12.42 -3.61
C LEU A 117 10.94 -13.81 -4.19
N ARG A 118 12.22 -14.22 -4.20
CA ARG A 118 12.62 -15.58 -4.58
C ARG A 118 12.14 -16.68 -3.64
N ARG A 119 11.82 -16.36 -2.38
CA ARG A 119 11.17 -17.33 -1.48
C ARG A 119 9.68 -17.39 -1.75
N LEU A 120 9.07 -16.23 -2.01
CA LEU A 120 7.64 -16.14 -2.35
C LEU A 120 7.31 -16.80 -3.69
N SER A 121 8.27 -16.93 -4.62
CA SER A 121 8.06 -17.62 -5.90
C SER A 121 7.65 -19.09 -5.74
N ALA A 122 7.93 -19.72 -4.59
CA ALA A 122 7.47 -21.08 -4.29
C ALA A 122 5.97 -21.16 -3.95
N GLN A 123 5.29 -20.01 -3.82
CA GLN A 123 3.86 -19.89 -3.49
C GLN A 123 3.16 -19.09 -4.61
N PRO A 124 2.75 -19.74 -5.73
CA PRO A 124 2.25 -19.06 -6.92
C PRO A 124 1.06 -18.12 -6.65
N HIS A 125 0.09 -18.56 -5.83
CA HIS A 125 -1.08 -17.74 -5.48
C HIS A 125 -0.71 -16.50 -4.66
N ALA A 126 0.24 -16.62 -3.73
CA ALA A 126 0.71 -15.48 -2.94
C ALA A 126 1.52 -14.50 -3.80
N ALA A 127 2.37 -15.01 -4.70
CA ALA A 127 3.10 -14.20 -5.67
C ALA A 127 2.16 -13.42 -6.60
N GLU A 128 1.13 -14.08 -7.12
CA GLU A 128 0.08 -13.43 -7.93
C GLU A 128 -0.65 -12.35 -7.13
N GLY A 129 -1.06 -12.65 -5.90
CA GLY A 129 -1.74 -11.70 -5.02
C GLY A 129 -0.92 -10.42 -4.79
N VAL A 130 0.39 -10.57 -4.58
CA VAL A 130 1.32 -9.44 -4.46
C VAL A 130 1.41 -8.63 -5.75
N LEU A 131 1.55 -9.27 -6.92
CA LEU A 131 1.60 -8.58 -8.21
C LEU A 131 0.30 -7.83 -8.49
N ARG A 132 -0.85 -8.43 -8.18
CA ARG A 132 -2.17 -7.81 -8.31
C ARG A 132 -2.33 -6.59 -7.40
N ALA A 133 -1.89 -6.67 -6.14
CA ALA A 133 -1.87 -5.52 -5.23
C ALA A 133 -0.94 -4.40 -5.73
N CYS A 134 0.22 -4.76 -6.29
CA CYS A 134 1.12 -3.81 -6.93
C CYS A 134 0.44 -3.10 -8.10
N TRP A 135 -0.27 -3.81 -8.97
CA TRP A 135 -1.01 -3.18 -10.07
C TRP A 135 -2.13 -2.25 -9.59
N ARG A 136 -2.87 -2.62 -8.54
CA ARG A 136 -3.86 -1.71 -7.93
C ARG A 136 -3.22 -0.42 -7.41
N MET A 137 -2.02 -0.51 -6.84
CA MET A 137 -1.25 0.66 -6.39
C MET A 137 -0.83 1.55 -7.55
N ILE A 138 -0.27 0.97 -8.61
CA ILE A 138 0.15 1.68 -9.82
C ILE A 138 -1.03 2.43 -10.45
N TRP A 139 -2.22 1.84 -10.46
CA TRP A 139 -3.42 2.47 -11.03
C TRP A 139 -4.19 3.36 -10.04
N ALA A 140 -3.71 3.53 -8.80
CA ALA A 140 -4.43 4.28 -7.78
C ALA A 140 -4.54 5.79 -8.10
N ASP A 141 -3.57 6.35 -8.82
CA ASP A 141 -3.57 7.74 -9.29
C ASP A 141 -4.08 7.92 -10.73
N GLY A 142 -4.41 6.82 -11.41
CA GLY A 142 -4.97 6.79 -12.77
C GLY A 142 -3.94 6.72 -13.90
N ARG A 143 -2.65 6.58 -13.60
CA ARG A 143 -1.61 6.43 -14.64
C ARG A 143 -0.52 5.46 -14.19
N ALA A 144 -0.18 4.50 -15.03
CA ALA A 144 0.97 3.63 -14.79
C ALA A 144 2.27 4.26 -15.33
N GLY A 145 3.13 4.74 -14.44
CA GLY A 145 4.43 5.34 -14.76
C GLY A 145 5.43 4.36 -15.39
N SER A 146 6.48 4.88 -16.03
CA SER A 146 7.52 4.04 -16.64
C SER A 146 8.40 3.35 -15.59
N ALA A 147 8.74 4.05 -14.50
CA ALA A 147 9.54 3.51 -13.40
C ALA A 147 8.79 2.40 -12.64
N GLU A 148 7.50 2.60 -12.40
CA GLU A 148 6.63 1.61 -11.77
C GLU A 148 6.52 0.31 -12.59
N ARG A 149 6.35 0.45 -13.92
CA ARG A 149 6.32 -0.68 -14.86
C ARG A 149 7.65 -1.43 -14.88
N GLU A 150 8.78 -0.74 -14.71
CA GLU A 150 10.09 -1.39 -14.59
C GLU A 150 10.19 -2.21 -13.30
N LEU A 151 9.81 -1.61 -12.16
CA LEU A 151 9.84 -2.27 -10.86
C LEU A 151 8.98 -3.53 -10.84
N ILE A 152 7.72 -3.45 -11.28
CA ILE A 152 6.83 -4.62 -11.24
C ILE A 152 7.31 -5.73 -12.18
N ARG A 153 7.92 -5.38 -13.32
CA ARG A 153 8.53 -6.35 -14.23
C ARG A 153 9.74 -7.03 -13.61
N GLN A 154 10.59 -6.27 -12.94
CA GLN A 154 11.75 -6.80 -12.21
C GLN A 154 11.31 -7.73 -11.08
N TRP A 155 10.30 -7.35 -10.30
CA TRP A 155 9.77 -8.19 -9.23
C TRP A 155 9.10 -9.44 -9.76
N GLY A 156 8.36 -9.33 -10.86
CA GLY A 156 7.80 -10.49 -11.57
C GLY A 156 8.88 -11.51 -11.94
N LYS A 157 10.01 -11.06 -12.51
CA LYS A 157 11.14 -11.96 -12.80
C LYS A 157 11.66 -12.66 -11.54
N TRP A 158 11.77 -11.97 -10.41
CA TRP A 158 12.21 -12.58 -9.15
C TRP A 158 11.17 -13.51 -8.53
N LEU A 159 9.89 -13.30 -8.81
CA LEU A 159 8.78 -14.16 -8.44
C LEU A 159 8.61 -15.37 -9.38
N GLY A 160 9.40 -15.48 -10.45
CA GLY A 160 9.30 -16.55 -11.44
C GLY A 160 8.27 -16.32 -12.54
N TRP A 161 7.74 -15.11 -12.68
CA TRP A 161 6.75 -14.73 -13.68
C TRP A 161 7.40 -14.10 -14.91
N THR A 162 6.87 -14.42 -16.09
CA THR A 162 7.30 -13.79 -17.35
C THR A 162 6.73 -12.37 -17.44
N THR A 163 7.40 -11.51 -18.22
CA THR A 163 6.92 -10.14 -18.46
C THR A 163 5.50 -10.11 -19.05
N ARG A 164 5.17 -11.07 -19.93
CA ARG A 164 3.83 -11.18 -20.52
C ARG A 164 2.76 -11.48 -19.47
N GLN A 165 3.02 -12.42 -18.56
CA GLN A 165 2.08 -12.75 -17.48
C GLN A 165 1.88 -11.58 -16.53
N VAL A 166 2.96 -10.88 -16.16
CA VAL A 166 2.87 -9.69 -15.29
C VAL A 166 2.06 -8.59 -15.96
N GLN A 167 2.24 -8.35 -17.26
CA GLN A 167 1.45 -7.35 -17.99
C GLN A 167 0.00 -7.77 -18.22
N ALA A 168 -0.29 -9.06 -18.41
CA ALA A 168 -1.67 -9.53 -18.54
C ALA A 168 -2.51 -9.17 -17.30
N LEU A 169 -1.89 -9.13 -16.11
CA LEU A 169 -2.56 -8.68 -14.88
C LEU A 169 -2.95 -7.19 -14.90
N SER A 170 -2.32 -6.34 -15.72
CA SER A 170 -2.67 -4.91 -15.78
C SER A 170 -4.01 -4.67 -16.48
N ALA A 171 -4.40 -5.55 -17.40
CA ALA A 171 -5.61 -5.40 -18.21
C ALA A 171 -6.87 -5.32 -17.33
N ASP A 172 -6.93 -6.13 -16.27
CA ASP A 172 -8.03 -6.12 -15.30
C ASP A 172 -8.20 -4.72 -14.66
N TYR A 173 -7.09 -4.04 -14.35
CA TYR A 173 -7.09 -2.76 -13.64
C TYR A 173 -7.24 -1.56 -14.58
N GLU A 174 -6.67 -1.65 -15.77
CA GLU A 174 -6.92 -0.72 -16.87
C GLU A 174 -8.43 -0.64 -17.14
N GLN A 175 -9.09 -1.79 -17.35
CA GLN A 175 -10.53 -1.81 -17.62
C GLN A 175 -11.38 -1.32 -16.46
N HIS A 176 -11.04 -1.64 -15.20
CA HIS A 176 -11.82 -1.16 -14.06
C HIS A 176 -11.71 0.36 -13.86
N LYS A 177 -10.54 0.95 -14.11
CA LYS A 177 -10.39 2.41 -14.12
C LYS A 177 -10.96 3.02 -15.38
N PHE A 178 -10.89 2.41 -16.56
CA PHE A 178 -11.61 2.88 -17.75
C PHE A 178 -13.13 2.73 -17.60
N ALA A 179 -13.64 1.78 -16.81
CA ALA A 179 -15.06 1.63 -16.49
C ALA A 179 -15.54 2.63 -15.41
N GLN A 180 -14.68 2.93 -14.43
CA GLN A 180 -14.93 3.98 -13.43
C GLN A 180 -14.65 5.40 -13.99
N SER A 181 -13.74 5.52 -14.95
CA SER A 181 -13.40 6.72 -15.73
C SER A 181 -14.23 6.84 -17.02
N SER A 182 -15.00 5.82 -17.39
CA SER A 182 -16.14 5.92 -18.31
C SER A 182 -17.40 6.38 -17.57
N THR A 183 -17.23 6.81 -16.32
CA THR A 183 -17.82 8.09 -15.89
C THR A 183 -16.95 9.25 -16.42
N ALA A 184 -16.60 9.22 -17.71
CA ALA A 184 -16.18 10.44 -18.40
C ALA A 184 -17.46 11.23 -18.36
N LEU A 185 -17.54 12.16 -17.40
CA LEU A 185 -18.74 12.88 -17.01
C LEU A 185 -19.48 13.22 -18.30
N THR A 186 -20.55 12.49 -18.62
CA THR A 186 -21.13 12.68 -19.95
C THR A 186 -21.72 14.07 -19.97
N TYR A 187 -21.87 14.65 -21.15
CA TYR A 187 -22.50 15.96 -21.23
C TYR A 187 -23.89 15.98 -20.55
N GLN A 188 -24.63 14.87 -20.61
CA GLN A 188 -25.90 14.72 -19.89
C GLN A 188 -25.71 14.64 -18.38
N ASP A 189 -24.67 13.96 -17.88
CA ASP A 189 -24.35 13.93 -16.46
C ASP A 189 -23.93 15.30 -15.93
N ALA A 190 -23.15 16.05 -16.70
CA ALA A 190 -22.76 17.41 -16.37
C ALA A 190 -23.98 18.33 -16.22
N LEU A 191 -24.93 18.24 -17.16
CA LEU A 191 -26.19 18.99 -17.11
C LEU A 191 -27.02 18.61 -15.89
N ARG A 192 -27.17 17.30 -15.61
CA ARG A 192 -27.86 16.80 -14.41
C ARG A 192 -27.17 17.26 -13.12
N LEU A 193 -25.84 17.23 -13.07
CA LEU A 193 -25.06 17.61 -11.90
C LEU A 193 -25.18 19.10 -11.56
N LEU A 194 -25.30 19.97 -12.57
CA LEU A 194 -25.62 21.40 -12.36
C LEU A 194 -27.13 21.68 -12.20
N GLY A 195 -28.00 20.70 -12.46
CA GLY A 195 -29.45 20.85 -12.42
C GLY A 195 -29.99 21.76 -13.52
N VAL A 196 -29.38 21.70 -14.71
CA VAL A 196 -29.73 22.52 -15.88
C VAL A 196 -30.05 21.63 -17.08
N SER A 197 -30.79 22.16 -18.04
CA SER A 197 -31.17 21.45 -19.27
C SER A 197 -30.21 21.75 -20.43
N ALA A 198 -30.25 20.91 -21.46
CA ALA A 198 -29.63 21.19 -22.75
C ALA A 198 -30.30 22.35 -23.53
N THR A 199 -31.24 23.07 -22.93
CA THR A 199 -31.84 24.28 -23.51
C THR A 199 -31.65 25.49 -22.60
N SER A 200 -30.96 25.33 -21.47
CA SER A 200 -30.74 26.41 -20.52
C SER A 200 -29.79 27.47 -21.09
N GLU A 201 -30.12 28.73 -20.82
CA GLU A 201 -29.32 29.89 -21.21
C GLU A 201 -27.97 29.92 -20.47
N PRO A 202 -26.88 30.45 -21.09
CA PRO A 202 -25.57 30.53 -20.45
C PRO A 202 -25.58 31.23 -19.08
N ALA A 203 -26.41 32.26 -18.92
CA ALA A 203 -26.57 32.97 -17.65
C ALA A 203 -27.13 32.06 -16.54
N GLN A 204 -28.08 31.18 -16.88
CA GLN A 204 -28.67 30.23 -15.95
C GLN A 204 -27.66 29.16 -15.51
N ILE A 205 -26.84 28.67 -16.44
CA ILE A 205 -25.76 27.70 -16.17
C ILE A 205 -24.74 28.31 -15.20
N LYS A 206 -24.27 29.53 -15.48
CA LYS A 206 -23.33 30.26 -14.60
C LYS A 206 -23.91 30.48 -13.19
N ARG A 207 -25.19 30.82 -13.09
CA ARG A 207 -25.88 31.03 -11.81
C ARG A 207 -26.02 29.73 -11.02
N ALA A 208 -26.40 28.64 -11.67
CA ALA A 208 -26.51 27.32 -11.06
C ALA A 208 -25.16 26.84 -10.51
N TYR A 209 -24.10 26.97 -11.33
CA TYR A 209 -22.73 26.65 -10.94
C TYR A 209 -22.28 27.42 -9.70
N ARG A 210 -22.38 28.76 -9.70
CA ARG A 210 -21.97 29.60 -8.55
C ARG A 210 -22.73 29.24 -7.27
N ARG A 211 -24.04 28.96 -7.39
CA ARG A 211 -24.89 28.55 -6.26
C ARG A 211 -24.43 27.21 -5.66
N LEU A 212 -24.15 26.21 -6.50
CA LEU A 212 -23.70 24.90 -6.03
C LEU A 212 -22.28 24.98 -5.43
N LEU A 213 -21.38 25.73 -6.06
CA LEU A 213 -20.03 25.94 -5.55
C LEU A 213 -20.02 26.60 -4.17
N SER A 214 -20.86 27.63 -3.97
CA SER A 214 -20.98 28.30 -2.67
C SER A 214 -21.55 27.39 -1.56
N ARG A 215 -22.42 26.44 -1.91
CA ARG A 215 -23.00 25.48 -0.96
C ARG A 215 -21.99 24.41 -0.52
N HIS A 216 -21.13 23.97 -1.42
CA HIS A 216 -20.16 22.90 -1.17
C HIS A 216 -18.74 23.40 -0.91
N HIS A 217 -18.55 24.69 -0.64
CA HIS A 217 -17.22 25.25 -0.44
C HIS A 217 -16.55 24.67 0.82
N PRO A 218 -15.35 24.06 0.72
CA PRO A 218 -14.72 23.36 1.85
C PRO A 218 -14.48 24.27 3.05
N ASP A 219 -14.02 25.51 2.84
CA ASP A 219 -13.79 26.47 3.94
C ASP A 219 -15.07 26.82 4.71
N LYS A 220 -16.20 26.94 4.00
CA LYS A 220 -17.49 27.26 4.62
C LYS A 220 -18.02 26.09 5.43
N ILE A 221 -17.83 24.87 4.92
CA ILE A 221 -18.19 23.63 5.61
C ILE A 221 -17.28 23.43 6.83
N ALA A 222 -15.98 23.64 6.71
CA ALA A 222 -15.03 23.58 7.83
C ALA A 222 -15.37 24.60 8.93
N GLY A 223 -15.71 25.84 8.55
CA GLY A 223 -16.11 26.90 9.50
C GLY A 223 -17.43 26.65 10.24
N SER A 224 -18.25 25.71 9.77
CA SER A 224 -19.52 25.31 10.42
C SER A 224 -19.39 24.17 11.44
N GLY A 225 -18.17 23.75 11.79
CA GLY A 225 -17.93 22.66 12.74
C GLY A 225 -18.05 21.26 12.13
N ALA A 226 -17.89 21.14 10.82
CA ALA A 226 -17.98 19.87 10.11
C ALA A 226 -16.77 18.95 10.40
N THR A 227 -17.01 17.65 10.34
CA THR A 227 -15.97 16.62 10.46
C THR A 227 -15.00 16.64 9.27
N ALA A 228 -13.78 16.11 9.45
CA ALA A 228 -12.79 16.00 8.38
C ALA A 228 -13.30 15.22 7.15
N LEU A 229 -14.20 14.25 7.38
CA LEU A 229 -14.85 13.50 6.30
C LEU A 229 -15.76 14.41 5.47
N GLN A 230 -16.59 15.23 6.11
CA GLN A 230 -17.50 16.15 5.43
C GLN A 230 -16.76 17.26 4.66
N VAL A 231 -15.63 17.75 5.18
CA VAL A 231 -14.77 18.70 4.45
C VAL A 231 -14.17 18.06 3.20
N ARG A 232 -13.79 16.78 3.29
CA ARG A 232 -13.30 16.02 2.14
C ARG A 232 -14.39 15.80 1.10
N GLU A 233 -15.59 15.38 1.51
CA GLU A 233 -16.75 15.23 0.61
C GLU A 233 -17.08 16.55 -0.10
N ALA A 234 -17.04 17.67 0.61
CA ALA A 234 -17.23 19.00 0.05
C ALA A 234 -16.15 19.36 -1.00
N THR A 235 -14.89 18.98 -0.74
CA THR A 235 -13.77 19.16 -1.67
C THR A 235 -13.97 18.34 -2.95
N ASP A 236 -14.33 17.06 -2.80
CA ASP A 236 -14.58 16.16 -3.93
C ASP A 236 -15.77 16.67 -4.77
N LYS A 237 -16.85 17.13 -4.12
CA LYS A 237 -18.02 17.70 -4.81
C LYS A 237 -17.69 18.99 -5.55
N THR A 238 -16.86 19.85 -4.98
CA THR A 238 -16.38 21.08 -5.62
C THR A 238 -15.60 20.76 -6.90
N ARG A 239 -14.75 19.72 -6.85
CA ARG A 239 -14.00 19.24 -8.02
C ARG A 239 -14.93 18.71 -9.11
N GLU A 240 -15.94 17.92 -8.76
CA GLU A 240 -16.95 17.43 -9.71
C GLU A 240 -17.72 18.57 -10.40
N LEU A 241 -18.16 19.56 -9.61
CA LEU A 241 -18.87 20.74 -10.12
C LEU A 241 -18.01 21.54 -11.11
N HIS A 242 -16.72 21.67 -10.83
CA HIS A 242 -15.78 22.37 -11.72
C HIS A 242 -15.61 21.65 -13.05
N SER A 243 -15.40 20.32 -13.00
CA SER A 243 -15.30 19.48 -14.20
C SER A 243 -16.58 19.56 -15.06
N ALA A 244 -17.76 19.52 -14.43
CA ALA A 244 -19.04 19.63 -15.13
C ALA A 244 -19.22 20.99 -15.82
N TYR A 245 -18.91 22.08 -15.12
CA TYR A 245 -19.02 23.41 -15.70
C TYR A 245 -18.06 23.62 -16.88
N THR A 246 -16.82 23.17 -16.75
CA THR A 246 -15.81 23.24 -17.83
C THR A 246 -16.28 22.50 -19.07
N LEU A 247 -16.76 21.26 -18.91
CA LEU A 247 -17.27 20.47 -20.04
C LEU A 247 -18.48 21.12 -20.74
N ILE A 248 -19.43 21.67 -19.96
CA ILE A 248 -20.59 22.38 -20.52
C ILE A 248 -20.15 23.64 -21.27
N ARG A 249 -19.20 24.38 -20.69
CA ARG A 249 -18.66 25.60 -21.26
C ARG A 249 -17.92 25.33 -22.58
N GLU A 250 -17.09 24.29 -22.63
CA GLU A 250 -16.38 23.87 -23.85
C GLU A 250 -17.34 23.48 -24.97
N ARG A 251 -18.43 22.77 -24.65
CA ARG A 251 -19.39 22.32 -25.67
C ARG A 251 -20.33 23.41 -26.17
N ARG A 252 -20.58 24.46 -25.38
CA ARG A 252 -21.48 25.57 -25.73
C ARG A 252 -20.77 26.87 -26.10
N ASP A 253 -19.44 26.87 -26.07
CA ASP A 253 -18.57 27.98 -26.50
C ASP A 253 -18.98 29.36 -25.95
N PHE A 254 -19.34 29.43 -24.66
CA PHE A 254 -19.59 30.71 -23.99
C PHE A 254 -18.46 31.06 -23.02
N ARG A 255 -17.90 32.27 -23.13
CA ARG A 255 -16.90 32.83 -22.20
C ARG A 255 -17.55 33.33 -20.92
#